data_AF-A0A4U3I4S3-F1
#
_entry.id   AF-A0A4U3I4S3-F1
#
_cell.length_a   1.000
_cell.length_b   1.000
_cell.length_c   1.000
_cell.angle_alpha   90.00
_cell.angle_beta   90.00
_cell.angle_gamma   90.00
#
_symmetry.space_group_name_H-M   'P 1'
#
loop_
_entity.id
_entity.type
_entity.pdbx_description
1 polymer ?
#
loop_
_entity_poly.entity_id
_entity_poly.type
_entity_poly.pdbx_seq_one_letter_code
_entity_poly.pdbx_strand_id
1 'polypeptide(L)'
;MLQKLKSIVRSIRNSLTAKSFCSVGVLIAVVGFLSDSTSVISFISQLRGDDTSSLSVVRARLKPYRVSPGNTEGQDDVFVQLQLRNYGKDPVYLTSAKIEIVKSDTATLGRPGVFGQCVLTDDPNSNTPLKIAPGDTVWLSVSDSIHLPGLAAWLEGGVLNDIHVPTPEEPFTITENFFVDEVNQNFLKLYGPDSAIQLTLYSGNRKELQTFDIKLAEGKDIFAKDGSLQQDWFIANWMYPRWVRGKMDASCKDEPS
;
A
#
# COMPACT_ATOMS: atom_id res chain seq x y z
N MET A 1 40.12 1.95 33.38
CA MET A 1 39.40 1.57 32.14
C MET A 1 40.30 0.87 31.12
N LEU A 2 41.46 1.43 30.74
CA LEU A 2 42.41 0.79 29.81
C LEU A 2 42.99 -0.57 30.26
N GLN A 3 43.11 -0.82 31.57
CA GLN A 3 43.59 -2.11 32.07
C GLN A 3 42.55 -3.25 31.97
N LYS A 4 41.25 -2.94 32.01
CA LYS A 4 40.17 -3.93 31.78
C LYS A 4 40.04 -4.30 30.30
N LEU A 5 40.29 -3.35 29.38
CA LEU A 5 40.34 -3.63 27.93
C LEU A 5 41.49 -4.57 27.55
N LYS A 6 42.67 -4.42 28.16
CA LYS A 6 43.82 -5.28 27.87
C LYS A 6 43.63 -6.73 28.33
N SER A 7 42.90 -7.00 29.41
CA SER A 7 42.65 -8.38 29.86
C SER A 7 41.65 -9.11 28.97
N ILE A 8 40.62 -8.40 28.46
CA ILE A 8 39.62 -8.95 27.55
C ILE A 8 40.25 -9.31 26.20
N VAL A 9 41.09 -8.44 25.64
CA VAL A 9 41.80 -8.71 24.37
C VAL A 9 42.80 -9.88 24.51
N ARG A 10 43.45 -10.04 25.68
CA ARG A 10 44.34 -11.19 25.93
C ARG A 10 43.59 -12.50 26.13
N SER A 11 42.39 -12.46 26.72
CA SER A 11 41.53 -13.64 26.89
C SER A 11 41.03 -14.17 25.54
N ILE A 12 40.70 -13.27 24.60
CA ILE A 12 40.23 -13.61 23.25
C ILE A 12 41.38 -14.18 22.39
N ARG A 13 42.60 -13.67 22.55
CA ARG A 13 43.75 -14.16 21.76
C ARG A 13 44.18 -15.59 22.13
N ASN A 14 43.89 -16.04 23.34
CA ASN A 14 44.27 -17.37 23.80
C ASN A 14 43.19 -18.45 23.58
N SER A 15 41.97 -18.08 23.17
CA SER A 15 40.90 -19.05 22.84
C SER A 15 40.80 -19.37 21.34
N LEU A 16 41.64 -18.78 20.49
CA LEU A 16 41.62 -18.91 19.03
C LEU A 16 42.51 -20.05 18.48
N THR A 17 42.78 -21.07 19.30
CA THR A 17 43.37 -22.34 18.84
C THR A 17 42.53 -23.52 19.31
N ALA A 18 41.28 -23.59 18.87
CA ALA A 18 40.52 -24.84 18.81
C ALA A 18 39.36 -24.72 17.82
N LYS A 19 39.60 -25.23 16.60
CA LYS A 19 38.65 -25.83 15.65
C LYS A 19 37.17 -25.38 15.72
N SER A 20 36.73 -24.72 14.63
CA SER A 20 35.60 -25.12 13.77
C SER A 20 34.66 -23.97 13.41
N PHE A 21 34.56 -23.75 12.10
CA PHE A 21 33.42 -23.30 11.27
C PHE A 21 32.51 -22.13 11.69
N CYS A 22 32.30 -21.27 10.69
CA CYS A 22 31.21 -20.29 10.53
C CYS A 22 31.21 -19.07 11.46
N SER A 23 31.94 -18.01 11.07
CA SER A 23 31.53 -16.60 11.29
C SER A 23 32.63 -15.62 10.87
N VAL A 24 32.68 -15.24 9.60
CA VAL A 24 33.47 -14.06 9.15
C VAL A 24 32.59 -12.99 8.47
N GLY A 25 31.28 -13.23 8.32
CA GLY A 25 30.35 -12.26 7.73
C GLY A 25 29.69 -11.26 8.68
N VAL A 26 29.92 -11.32 10.01
CA VAL A 26 29.13 -10.56 11.00
C VAL A 26 29.94 -9.46 11.72
N LEU A 27 31.25 -9.35 11.50
CA LEU A 27 32.08 -8.47 12.35
C LEU A 27 32.36 -7.05 11.81
N ILE A 28 31.65 -6.56 10.77
CA ILE A 28 31.83 -5.18 10.27
C ILE A 28 30.66 -4.24 10.62
N ALA A 29 29.55 -4.73 11.19
CA ALA A 29 28.40 -3.87 11.55
C ALA A 29 28.38 -3.39 13.02
N VAL A 30 29.49 -3.47 13.77
CA VAL A 30 29.47 -3.27 15.25
C VAL A 30 30.15 -1.96 15.71
N VAL A 31 30.63 -1.08 14.83
CA VAL A 31 31.28 0.19 15.27
C VAL A 31 30.36 1.41 15.21
N GLY A 32 29.11 1.29 14.76
CA GLY A 32 28.19 2.44 14.59
C GLY A 32 26.92 2.47 15.45
N PHE A 33 26.52 1.36 16.08
CA PHE A 33 25.23 1.28 16.79
C PHE A 33 25.41 0.73 18.20
N LEU A 34 25.78 1.61 19.12
CA LEU A 34 25.67 1.37 20.55
C LEU A 34 24.97 2.56 21.19
N SER A 35 23.63 2.51 21.22
CA SER A 35 22.88 3.13 22.31
C SER A 35 21.55 2.45 22.62
N ASP A 36 20.94 1.68 21.72
CA ASP A 36 19.63 1.07 22.03
C ASP A 36 19.56 -0.42 21.69
N SER A 37 19.48 -1.25 22.73
CA SER A 37 19.27 -2.70 22.64
C SER A 37 17.93 -3.08 22.00
N THR A 38 17.01 -2.13 21.85
CA THR A 38 15.74 -2.31 21.15
C THR A 38 15.91 -2.37 19.62
N SER A 39 16.91 -1.67 19.05
CA SER A 39 17.12 -1.63 17.59
C SER A 39 17.73 -2.92 17.03
N VAL A 40 18.53 -3.62 17.83
CA VAL A 40 19.12 -4.91 17.46
C VAL A 40 18.06 -6.02 17.49
N ILE A 41 17.13 -5.96 18.46
CA ILE A 41 16.01 -6.91 18.54
C ILE A 41 15.05 -6.68 17.37
N SER A 42 14.74 -5.43 17.02
CA SER A 42 13.88 -5.10 15.87
C SER A 42 14.49 -5.54 14.54
N PHE A 43 15.82 -5.39 14.36
CA PHE A 43 16.52 -5.86 13.16
C PHE A 43 16.55 -7.39 13.07
N ILE A 44 16.73 -8.09 14.20
CA ILE A 44 16.71 -9.56 14.24
C ILE A 44 15.30 -10.11 14.02
N SER A 45 14.25 -9.46 14.52
CA SER A 45 12.86 -9.83 14.19
C SER A 45 12.53 -9.56 12.72
N GLN A 46 13.07 -8.49 12.14
CA GLN A 46 12.94 -8.16 10.72
C GLN A 46 13.66 -9.18 9.81
N LEU A 47 14.78 -9.76 10.28
CA LEU A 47 15.50 -10.84 9.59
C LEU A 47 14.87 -12.23 9.80
N ARG A 48 14.11 -12.44 10.90
CA ARG A 48 13.42 -13.71 11.16
C ARG A 48 12.06 -13.85 10.50
N GLY A 49 11.51 -12.76 9.96
CA GLY A 49 10.24 -12.80 9.24
C GLY A 49 9.14 -13.45 10.07
N ASP A 50 8.88 -12.90 11.26
CA ASP A 50 7.77 -13.33 12.10
C ASP A 50 6.50 -12.53 11.74
N ASP A 51 6.24 -12.39 10.44
CA ASP A 51 5.01 -11.81 9.93
C ASP A 51 4.01 -12.96 9.77
N THR A 52 3.10 -13.08 10.72
CA THR A 52 2.06 -14.12 10.72
C THR A 52 1.13 -14.03 9.50
N SER A 53 1.15 -12.90 8.77
CA SER A 53 0.45 -12.74 7.50
C SER A 53 1.37 -12.93 6.30
N SER A 54 1.06 -13.91 5.46
CA SER A 54 1.77 -14.14 4.21
C SER A 54 1.51 -13.08 3.14
N LEU A 55 0.47 -12.25 3.28
CA LEU A 55 0.12 -11.20 2.33
C LEU A 55 0.51 -9.81 2.86
N SER A 56 0.91 -8.95 1.94
CA SER A 56 1.26 -7.57 2.22
C SER A 56 0.79 -6.67 1.07
N VAL A 57 0.29 -5.48 1.42
CA VAL A 57 -0.01 -4.42 0.45
C VAL A 57 1.29 -3.70 0.15
N VAL A 58 1.75 -3.81 -1.10
CA VAL A 58 2.94 -3.09 -1.59
C VAL A 58 2.55 -1.66 -1.98
N ARG A 59 1.40 -1.49 -2.64
CA ARG A 59 0.87 -0.20 -3.09
C ARG A 59 -0.63 -0.14 -2.92
N ALA A 60 -1.16 1.01 -2.56
CA ALA A 60 -2.59 1.29 -2.58
C ALA A 60 -2.87 2.56 -3.41
N ARG A 61 -4.01 2.60 -4.09
CA ARG A 61 -4.44 3.71 -4.93
C ARG A 61 -5.94 3.96 -4.76
N LEU A 62 -6.30 5.23 -4.86
CA LEU A 62 -7.67 5.65 -5.07
C LEU A 62 -7.84 5.98 -6.55
N LYS A 63 -8.70 5.25 -7.25
CA LYS A 63 -9.04 5.52 -8.64
C LYS A 63 -10.34 6.35 -8.67
N PRO A 64 -10.34 7.57 -9.24
CA PRO A 64 -11.56 8.34 -9.40
C PRO A 64 -12.62 7.56 -10.20
N TYR A 65 -13.89 7.59 -9.76
CA TYR A 65 -15.02 7.07 -10.54
C TYR A 65 -15.21 7.87 -11.83
N ARG A 66 -14.92 9.17 -11.76
CA ARG A 66 -15.11 10.14 -12.82
C ARG A 66 -14.54 9.67 -14.16
N VAL A 67 -15.39 9.64 -15.19
CA VAL A 67 -15.04 9.24 -16.56
C VAL A 67 -14.46 10.40 -17.37
N SER A 68 -14.90 11.62 -17.07
CA SER A 68 -14.44 12.85 -17.72
C SER A 68 -14.64 14.05 -16.79
N PRO A 69 -13.87 15.13 -16.94
CA PRO A 69 -13.99 16.34 -16.12
C PRO A 69 -15.36 17.05 -16.19
N GLY A 70 -16.26 16.65 -17.09
CA GLY A 70 -17.61 17.22 -17.20
C GLY A 70 -18.69 16.40 -16.48
N ASN A 71 -18.38 15.18 -16.02
CA ASN A 71 -19.34 14.34 -15.31
C ASN A 71 -19.34 14.69 -13.82
N THR A 72 -20.52 14.98 -13.27
CA THR A 72 -20.73 15.33 -11.86
C THR A 72 -21.33 14.17 -11.05
N GLU A 73 -21.88 13.16 -11.72
CA GLU A 73 -22.40 11.97 -11.03
C GLU A 73 -21.23 11.15 -10.46
N GLY A 74 -21.28 10.88 -9.16
CA GLY A 74 -20.24 10.15 -8.44
C GLY A 74 -18.86 10.79 -8.52
N GLN A 75 -18.77 12.10 -8.74
CA GLN A 75 -17.49 12.82 -8.85
C GLN A 75 -16.64 12.71 -7.58
N ASP A 76 -17.29 12.57 -6.42
CA ASP A 76 -16.64 12.37 -5.13
C ASP A 76 -16.39 10.88 -4.82
N ASP A 77 -16.77 9.96 -5.72
CA ASP A 77 -16.58 8.53 -5.53
C ASP A 77 -15.23 8.07 -6.08
N VAL A 78 -14.56 7.19 -5.33
CA VAL A 78 -13.27 6.58 -5.70
C VAL A 78 -13.30 5.07 -5.45
N PHE A 79 -12.52 4.30 -6.21
CA PHE A 79 -12.33 2.87 -6.00
C PHE A 79 -10.95 2.57 -5.44
N VAL A 80 -10.86 1.53 -4.62
CA VAL A 80 -9.59 1.06 -4.04
C VAL A 80 -8.92 0.09 -5.00
N GLN A 81 -7.65 0.36 -5.33
CA GLN A 81 -6.78 -0.56 -6.06
C GLN A 81 -5.54 -0.86 -5.23
N LEU A 82 -5.10 -2.11 -5.25
CA LEU A 82 -4.07 -2.62 -4.37
C LEU A 82 -3.12 -3.51 -5.14
N GLN A 83 -1.83 -3.34 -4.88
CA GLN A 83 -0.82 -4.31 -5.28
C GLN A 83 -0.52 -5.19 -4.07
N LEU A 84 -0.95 -6.45 -4.14
CA LEU A 84 -0.76 -7.45 -3.09
C LEU A 84 0.42 -8.36 -3.43
N ARG A 85 1.26 -8.64 -2.45
CA ARG A 85 2.38 -9.59 -2.57
C ARG A 85 2.25 -10.71 -1.56
N ASN A 86 2.47 -11.93 -2.03
CA ASN A 86 2.54 -13.11 -1.18
C ASN A 86 4.00 -13.41 -0.80
N TYR A 87 4.37 -13.14 0.45
CA TYR A 87 5.66 -13.51 1.04
C TYR A 87 5.65 -14.92 1.66
N GLY A 88 4.49 -15.58 1.71
CA GLY A 88 4.35 -16.94 2.21
C GLY A 88 4.92 -18.01 1.27
N LYS A 89 4.98 -19.24 1.79
CA LYS A 89 5.47 -20.42 1.07
C LYS A 89 4.37 -21.14 0.27
N ASP A 90 3.10 -20.85 0.58
CA ASP A 90 1.94 -21.47 -0.02
C ASP A 90 1.15 -20.47 -0.87
N PRO A 91 0.45 -20.92 -1.93
CA PRO A 91 -0.41 -20.06 -2.72
C PRO A 91 -1.58 -19.55 -1.87
N VAL A 92 -1.92 -18.26 -2.02
CA VAL A 92 -3.10 -17.67 -1.40
C VAL A 92 -4.21 -17.55 -2.43
N TYR A 93 -5.43 -17.89 -2.03
CA TYR A 93 -6.63 -17.79 -2.86
C TYR A 93 -7.56 -16.75 -2.26
N LEU A 94 -7.78 -15.66 -2.99
CA LEU A 94 -8.73 -14.61 -2.64
C LEU A 94 -10.05 -14.90 -3.34
N THR A 95 -11.14 -14.95 -2.58
CA THR A 95 -12.48 -15.23 -3.11
C THR A 95 -13.42 -14.04 -3.01
N SER A 96 -13.22 -13.16 -2.04
CA SER A 96 -13.94 -11.90 -1.92
C SER A 96 -13.12 -10.85 -1.17
N ALA A 97 -13.52 -9.59 -1.31
CA ALA A 97 -12.94 -8.46 -0.59
C ALA A 97 -14.06 -7.53 -0.14
N LYS A 98 -13.89 -6.91 1.03
CA LYS A 98 -14.82 -5.92 1.60
C LYS A 98 -14.02 -4.68 2.00
N ILE A 99 -14.59 -3.51 1.75
CA ILE A 99 -14.09 -2.26 2.31
C ILE A 99 -15.10 -1.69 3.30
N GLU A 100 -14.59 -1.01 4.33
CA GLU A 100 -15.35 -0.20 5.28
C GLU A 100 -14.59 1.10 5.52
N ILE A 101 -15.31 2.18 5.80
CA ILE A 101 -14.70 3.44 6.23
C ILE A 101 -14.82 3.54 7.74
N VAL A 102 -13.67 3.71 8.40
CA VAL A 102 -13.58 3.75 9.86
C VAL A 102 -12.99 5.09 10.30
N LYS A 103 -13.47 5.58 11.46
CA LYS A 103 -12.97 6.79 12.13
C LYS A 103 -12.94 8.04 11.24
N SER A 104 -13.87 8.12 10.29
CA SER A 104 -14.04 9.26 9.39
C SER A 104 -15.17 10.15 9.88
N ASP A 105 -14.98 11.46 9.74
CA ASP A 105 -16.00 12.46 10.05
C ASP A 105 -17.10 12.53 8.96
N THR A 106 -16.73 12.28 7.70
CA THR A 106 -17.64 12.51 6.55
C THR A 106 -17.57 11.45 5.44
N ALA A 107 -16.41 10.83 5.18
CA ALA A 107 -16.30 9.77 4.17
C ALA A 107 -17.14 8.54 4.51
N THR A 108 -17.76 7.93 3.49
CA THR A 108 -18.63 6.76 3.62
C THR A 108 -18.39 5.76 2.49
N LEU A 109 -19.05 4.60 2.54
CA LEU A 109 -19.16 3.77 1.34
C LEU A 109 -19.92 4.52 0.24
N GLY A 110 -19.44 4.37 -0.98
CA GLY A 110 -20.05 4.92 -2.19
C GLY A 110 -21.14 4.01 -2.73
N ARG A 111 -21.81 4.49 -3.79
CA ARG A 111 -22.87 3.74 -4.49
C ARG A 111 -22.39 3.02 -5.74
N PRO A 112 -21.48 3.61 -6.56
CA PRO A 112 -20.98 2.92 -7.73
C PRO A 112 -20.25 1.62 -7.38
N GLY A 113 -20.45 0.61 -8.23
CA GLY A 113 -19.66 -0.61 -8.25
C GLY A 113 -18.84 -0.70 -9.53
N VAL A 114 -17.66 -1.30 -9.45
CA VAL A 114 -16.85 -1.66 -10.62
C VAL A 114 -16.81 -3.17 -10.78
N PHE A 115 -16.86 -3.65 -12.03
CA PHE A 115 -16.75 -5.05 -12.36
C PHE A 115 -15.65 -5.26 -13.38
N GLY A 116 -14.99 -6.41 -13.32
CA GLY A 116 -13.96 -6.75 -14.28
C GLY A 116 -13.05 -7.86 -13.80
N GLN A 117 -12.03 -8.13 -14.60
CA GLN A 117 -10.96 -9.02 -14.20
C GLN A 117 -10.18 -8.41 -13.04
N CYS A 118 -9.77 -9.23 -12.07
CA CYS A 118 -9.02 -8.79 -10.88
C CYS A 118 -9.81 -7.81 -9.99
N VAL A 119 -11.13 -7.79 -10.10
CA VAL A 119 -12.03 -7.06 -9.20
C VAL A 119 -12.74 -8.06 -8.31
N LEU A 120 -12.78 -7.81 -6.99
CA LEU A 120 -13.52 -8.64 -6.04
C LEU A 120 -14.66 -7.83 -5.38
N THR A 121 -15.85 -8.42 -5.37
CA THR A 121 -16.98 -8.02 -4.52
C THR A 121 -16.91 -8.70 -3.15
N ASP A 122 -17.82 -8.37 -2.24
CA ASP A 122 -17.95 -9.01 -0.93
C ASP A 122 -18.54 -10.45 -1.00
N ASP A 123 -19.29 -10.76 -2.06
CA ASP A 123 -19.90 -12.06 -2.30
C ASP A 123 -18.95 -13.00 -3.06
N PRO A 124 -18.42 -14.05 -2.42
CA PRO A 124 -17.51 -14.98 -3.08
C PRO A 124 -18.13 -15.72 -4.27
N ASN A 125 -19.46 -15.80 -4.38
CA ASN A 125 -20.13 -16.43 -5.52
C ASN A 125 -20.23 -15.53 -6.76
N SER A 126 -20.01 -14.23 -6.59
CA SER A 126 -20.02 -13.23 -7.65
C SER A 126 -18.63 -13.01 -8.28
N ASN A 127 -17.60 -13.70 -7.77
CA ASN A 127 -16.20 -13.48 -8.13
C ASN A 127 -15.57 -14.71 -8.80
N THR A 128 -14.54 -14.48 -9.62
CA THR A 128 -13.58 -15.52 -9.99
C THR A 128 -12.44 -15.52 -8.97
N PRO A 129 -12.15 -16.64 -8.27
CA PRO A 129 -11.08 -16.68 -7.28
C PRO A 129 -9.72 -16.27 -7.86
N LEU A 130 -9.03 -15.36 -7.17
CA LEU A 130 -7.70 -14.89 -7.55
C LEU A 130 -6.62 -15.66 -6.80
N LYS A 131 -5.74 -16.33 -7.54
CA LYS A 131 -4.59 -17.06 -6.98
C LYS A 131 -3.34 -16.17 -6.98
N ILE A 132 -2.67 -16.08 -5.84
CA ILE A 132 -1.37 -15.43 -5.67
C ILE A 132 -0.35 -16.49 -5.28
N ALA A 133 0.54 -16.86 -6.21
CA ALA A 133 1.57 -17.86 -5.92
C ALA A 133 2.60 -17.32 -4.90
N PRO A 134 3.38 -18.20 -4.24
CA PRO A 134 4.49 -17.78 -3.40
C PRO A 134 5.45 -16.85 -4.15
N GLY A 135 5.76 -15.69 -3.57
CA GLY A 135 6.63 -14.67 -4.17
C GLY A 135 5.99 -13.82 -5.27
N ASP A 136 4.80 -14.17 -5.75
CA ASP A 136 4.09 -13.40 -6.77
C ASP A 136 3.48 -12.11 -6.20
N THR A 137 3.26 -11.17 -7.10
CA THR A 137 2.58 -9.90 -6.85
C THR A 137 1.46 -9.74 -7.86
N VAL A 138 0.28 -9.31 -7.40
CA VAL A 138 -0.89 -9.08 -8.24
C VAL A 138 -1.57 -7.76 -7.86
N TRP A 139 -2.24 -7.15 -8.83
CA TRP A 139 -3.18 -6.08 -8.64
C TRP A 139 -4.59 -6.62 -8.40
N LEU A 140 -5.28 -5.98 -7.47
CA LEU A 140 -6.65 -6.23 -7.08
C LEU A 140 -7.38 -4.89 -7.00
N SER A 141 -8.59 -4.81 -7.53
CA SER A 141 -9.51 -3.73 -7.19
C SER A 141 -10.66 -4.27 -6.35
N VAL A 142 -11.20 -3.44 -5.46
CA VAL A 142 -12.45 -3.76 -4.76
C VAL A 142 -13.61 -3.16 -5.53
N SER A 143 -14.70 -3.92 -5.68
CA SER A 143 -15.88 -3.51 -6.44
C SER A 143 -16.53 -2.26 -5.86
N ASP A 144 -16.67 -2.20 -4.54
CA ASP A 144 -17.36 -1.08 -3.89
C ASP A 144 -16.50 0.19 -3.95
N SER A 145 -17.18 1.31 -4.16
CA SER A 145 -16.57 2.64 -4.10
C SER A 145 -16.60 3.20 -2.68
N ILE A 146 -15.81 4.26 -2.49
CA ILE A 146 -15.80 5.12 -1.31
C ILE A 146 -16.29 6.48 -1.76
N HIS A 147 -17.24 7.03 -1.03
CA HIS A 147 -17.67 8.40 -1.20
C HIS A 147 -16.83 9.31 -0.33
N LEU A 148 -16.19 10.30 -0.94
CA LEU A 148 -15.31 11.29 -0.32
C LEU A 148 -15.92 12.69 -0.46
N PRO A 149 -16.89 13.07 0.37
CA PRO A 149 -17.60 14.34 0.23
C PRO A 149 -16.67 15.54 0.13
N GLY A 150 -16.94 16.44 -0.83
CA GLY A 150 -16.21 17.70 -0.99
C GLY A 150 -14.87 17.57 -1.72
N LEU A 151 -14.47 16.36 -2.13
CA LEU A 151 -13.26 16.09 -2.89
C LEU A 151 -13.24 16.87 -4.21
N ALA A 152 -14.31 16.75 -5.02
CA ALA A 152 -14.40 17.44 -6.30
C ALA A 152 -14.43 18.96 -6.13
N ALA A 153 -15.19 19.45 -5.16
CA ALA A 153 -15.28 20.89 -4.89
C ALA A 153 -13.91 21.50 -4.54
N TRP A 154 -13.06 20.77 -3.82
CA TRP A 154 -11.70 21.19 -3.53
C TRP A 154 -10.81 21.15 -4.78
N LEU A 155 -10.77 20.01 -5.49
CA LEU A 155 -9.89 19.80 -6.63
C LEU A 155 -10.24 20.70 -7.83
N GLU A 156 -11.51 21.05 -7.99
CA GLU A 156 -12.00 21.97 -9.03
C GLU A 156 -11.92 23.45 -8.64
N GLY A 157 -11.58 23.74 -7.37
CA GLY A 157 -11.43 25.09 -6.84
C GLY A 157 -10.16 25.84 -7.31
N GLY A 158 -9.51 25.35 -8.38
CA GLY A 158 -8.30 25.94 -8.96
C GLY A 158 -6.99 25.47 -8.34
N VAL A 159 -7.03 24.58 -7.34
CA VAL A 159 -5.83 24.05 -6.67
C VAL A 159 -4.91 23.27 -7.62
N LEU A 160 -5.47 22.72 -8.71
CA LEU A 160 -4.74 21.94 -9.70
C LEU A 160 -4.11 22.77 -10.84
N ASN A 161 -4.29 24.10 -10.84
CA ASN A 161 -3.87 24.95 -11.97
C ASN A 161 -2.35 24.95 -12.21
N ASP A 162 -1.56 24.76 -11.16
CA ASP A 162 -0.10 24.76 -11.21
C ASP A 162 0.50 23.35 -11.16
N ILE A 163 -0.33 22.31 -11.29
CA ILE A 163 0.08 20.90 -11.25
C ILE A 163 0.28 20.37 -12.67
N HIS A 164 1.39 19.65 -12.88
CA HIS A 164 1.77 19.12 -14.19
C HIS A 164 1.86 17.60 -14.15
N VAL A 165 1.12 16.95 -15.06
CA VAL A 165 1.24 15.51 -15.32
C VAL A 165 2.20 15.31 -16.50
N PRO A 166 3.37 14.67 -16.31
CA PRO A 166 4.37 14.53 -17.39
C PRO A 166 3.88 13.77 -18.62
N THR A 167 3.01 12.79 -18.44
CA THR A 167 2.46 11.93 -19.49
C THR A 167 0.94 11.86 -19.37
N PRO A 168 0.19 12.90 -19.81
CA PRO A 168 -1.26 12.94 -19.68
C PRO A 168 -2.01 11.77 -20.34
N GLU A 169 -1.43 11.19 -21.39
CA GLU A 169 -1.94 10.01 -22.08
C GLU A 169 -1.81 8.70 -21.27
N GLU A 170 -0.85 8.67 -20.35
CA GLU A 170 -0.61 7.58 -19.40
C GLU A 170 -0.28 8.18 -18.02
N PRO A 171 -1.28 8.75 -17.31
CA PRO A 171 -1.05 9.47 -16.08
C PRO A 171 -0.58 8.52 -14.98
N PHE A 172 0.68 8.67 -14.56
CA PHE A 172 1.29 7.83 -13.52
C PHE A 172 1.72 8.62 -12.29
N THR A 173 1.93 9.93 -12.40
CA THR A 173 2.35 10.83 -11.31
C THR A 173 2.17 12.30 -11.71
N ILE A 174 2.45 13.20 -10.79
CA ILE A 174 2.57 14.65 -11.00
C ILE A 174 4.04 15.09 -10.80
N THR A 175 4.41 16.23 -11.35
CA THR A 175 5.78 16.77 -11.19
C THR A 175 5.96 17.38 -9.79
N GLU A 176 4.91 17.97 -9.26
CA GLU A 176 4.86 18.70 -8.00
C GLU A 176 4.66 17.76 -6.81
N ASN A 177 5.68 16.95 -6.47
CA ASN A 177 5.58 16.00 -5.36
C ASN A 177 5.19 16.63 -4.01
N PHE A 178 5.47 17.93 -3.80
CA PHE A 178 5.02 18.66 -2.59
C PHE A 178 3.49 18.64 -2.44
N PHE A 179 2.76 18.48 -3.54
CA PHE A 179 1.31 18.47 -3.54
C PHE A 179 0.72 17.24 -2.83
N VAL A 180 1.51 16.17 -2.64
CA VAL A 180 1.12 15.02 -1.79
C VAL A 180 0.79 15.49 -0.36
N ASP A 181 1.58 16.40 0.20
CA ASP A 181 1.33 16.95 1.53
C ASP A 181 0.06 17.81 1.55
N GLU A 182 -0.25 18.52 0.47
CA GLU A 182 -1.49 19.28 0.34
C GLU A 182 -2.72 18.37 0.27
N VAL A 183 -2.64 17.24 -0.45
CA VAL A 183 -3.70 16.23 -0.47
C VAL A 183 -3.93 15.67 0.93
N ASN A 184 -2.86 15.26 1.61
CA ASN A 184 -2.93 14.73 2.97
C ASN A 184 -3.54 15.75 3.95
N GLN A 185 -3.15 17.02 3.87
CA GLN A 185 -3.73 18.08 4.70
C GLN A 185 -5.22 18.31 4.42
N ASN A 186 -5.65 18.25 3.17
CA ASN A 186 -7.07 18.38 2.83
C ASN A 186 -7.87 17.15 3.28
N PHE A 187 -7.33 15.95 3.12
CA PHE A 187 -7.98 14.72 3.60
C PHE A 187 -8.09 14.72 5.13
N LEU A 188 -7.08 15.21 5.85
CA LEU A 188 -7.13 15.39 7.30
C LEU A 188 -8.25 16.34 7.71
N LYS A 189 -8.43 17.46 6.99
CA LYS A 189 -9.48 18.45 7.27
C LYS A 189 -10.88 17.95 6.94
N LEU A 190 -11.04 17.24 5.82
CA LEU A 190 -12.34 16.80 5.32
C LEU A 190 -12.84 15.53 6.02
N TYR A 191 -11.94 14.58 6.28
CA TYR A 191 -12.29 13.23 6.72
C TYR A 191 -11.83 12.92 8.15
N GLY A 192 -10.93 13.73 8.71
CA GLY A 192 -10.40 13.55 10.06
C GLY A 192 -9.04 12.81 10.06
N PRO A 193 -8.20 13.05 11.09
CA PRO A 193 -6.81 12.57 11.14
C PRO A 193 -6.69 11.05 11.25
N ASP A 194 -7.71 10.39 11.80
CA ASP A 194 -7.71 8.95 12.03
C ASP A 194 -8.43 8.14 10.94
N SER A 195 -9.01 8.83 9.96
CA SER A 195 -9.81 8.23 8.90
C SER A 195 -9.02 7.21 8.09
N ALA A 196 -9.62 6.03 7.92
CA ALA A 196 -9.00 4.92 7.22
C ALA A 196 -10.01 4.11 6.43
N ILE A 197 -9.50 3.49 5.38
CA ILE A 197 -10.16 2.42 4.64
C ILE A 197 -9.74 1.12 5.30
N GLN A 198 -10.69 0.44 5.93
CA GLN A 198 -10.50 -0.91 6.41
C GLN A 198 -10.84 -1.88 5.29
N LEU A 199 -9.84 -2.57 4.77
CA LEU A 199 -9.98 -3.59 3.74
C LEU A 199 -9.84 -4.97 4.35
N THR A 200 -10.85 -5.82 4.18
CA THR A 200 -10.78 -7.23 4.57
C THR A 200 -10.78 -8.13 3.35
N LEU A 201 -9.79 -9.02 3.28
CA LEU A 201 -9.67 -10.06 2.25
C LEU A 201 -10.14 -11.40 2.80
N TYR A 202 -10.86 -12.16 1.97
CA TYR A 202 -11.40 -13.46 2.33
C TYR A 202 -10.93 -14.58 1.40
N SER A 203 -10.95 -15.80 1.92
CA SER A 203 -10.75 -17.06 1.19
C SER A 203 -11.93 -18.00 1.38
N GLY A 204 -12.09 -18.95 0.46
CA GLY A 204 -13.15 -19.95 0.51
C GLY A 204 -14.53 -19.29 0.66
N ASN A 205 -15.35 -19.85 1.55
CA ASN A 205 -16.66 -19.29 1.88
C ASN A 205 -16.54 -18.26 3.02
N ARG A 206 -16.08 -17.04 2.68
CA ARG A 206 -15.94 -15.88 3.60
C ARG A 206 -15.07 -16.12 4.84
N LYS A 207 -14.03 -16.95 4.75
CA LYS A 207 -13.03 -17.06 5.82
C LYS A 207 -12.08 -15.87 5.71
N GLU A 208 -12.06 -15.00 6.72
CA GLU A 208 -11.15 -13.87 6.79
C GLU A 208 -9.69 -14.34 6.71
N LEU A 209 -8.93 -13.73 5.80
CA LEU A 209 -7.49 -13.94 5.67
C LEU A 209 -6.72 -12.84 6.38
N GLN A 210 -7.03 -11.59 6.04
CA GLN A 210 -6.30 -10.44 6.52
C GLN A 210 -7.13 -9.17 6.37
N THR A 211 -6.96 -8.28 7.33
CA THR A 211 -7.52 -6.94 7.33
C THR A 211 -6.38 -5.93 7.30
N PHE A 212 -6.51 -4.91 6.45
CA PHE A 212 -5.55 -3.82 6.30
C PHE A 212 -6.25 -2.49 6.57
N ASP A 213 -5.63 -1.63 7.36
CA ASP A 213 -6.09 -0.26 7.56
C ASP A 213 -5.22 0.68 6.72
N ILE A 214 -5.83 1.33 5.72
CA ILE A 214 -5.16 2.27 4.82
C ILE A 214 -5.62 3.68 5.19
N LYS A 215 -4.71 4.46 5.77
CA LYS A 215 -4.98 5.82 6.22
C LYS A 215 -5.22 6.76 5.03
N LEU A 216 -6.32 7.53 5.08
CA LEU A 216 -6.68 8.47 4.02
C LEU A 216 -5.69 9.65 3.95
N ALA A 217 -5.33 10.21 5.10
CA ALA A 217 -4.51 11.42 5.21
C ALA A 217 -2.99 11.16 5.35
N GLU A 218 -2.53 9.91 5.13
CA GLU A 218 -1.11 9.53 5.23
C GLU A 218 -0.59 8.92 3.92
N GLY A 219 -1.08 9.45 2.80
CA GLY A 219 -0.63 9.05 1.47
C GLY A 219 0.78 9.52 1.15
N LYS A 220 1.40 8.89 0.16
CA LYS A 220 2.77 9.14 -0.30
C LYS A 220 2.82 9.20 -1.83
N ASP A 221 4.03 9.34 -2.36
CA ASP A 221 4.28 9.32 -3.80
C ASP A 221 4.31 7.90 -4.40
N ILE A 222 4.48 7.81 -5.72
CA ILE A 222 4.56 6.56 -6.47
C ILE A 222 5.73 5.64 -6.08
N PHE A 223 6.76 6.15 -5.40
CA PHE A 223 7.93 5.38 -5.01
C PHE A 223 7.73 4.63 -3.69
N ALA A 224 6.72 5.02 -2.90
CA ALA A 224 6.32 4.29 -1.71
C ALA A 224 5.92 2.84 -2.04
N LYS A 225 6.37 1.91 -1.19
CA LYS A 225 6.14 0.46 -1.29
C LYS A 225 5.69 -0.16 0.04
N ASP A 226 5.03 0.63 0.86
CA ASP A 226 4.59 0.30 2.21
C ASP A 226 3.06 0.21 2.34
N GLY A 227 2.34 0.21 1.21
CA GLY A 227 0.89 0.11 1.17
C GLY A 227 0.13 1.41 1.47
N SER A 228 0.83 2.53 1.65
CA SER A 228 0.20 3.85 1.67
C SER A 228 -0.46 4.21 0.33
N LEU A 229 -1.44 5.12 0.38
CA LEU A 229 -2.10 5.64 -0.82
C LEU A 229 -1.12 6.44 -1.68
N GLN A 230 -1.03 6.12 -2.97
CA GLN A 230 -0.25 6.90 -3.93
C GLN A 230 -1.05 8.13 -4.38
N GLN A 231 -0.88 9.24 -3.68
CA GLN A 231 -1.69 10.45 -3.87
C GLN A 231 -1.34 11.19 -5.16
N ASP A 232 -0.06 11.20 -5.53
CA ASP A 232 0.40 11.74 -6.81
C ASP A 232 -0.24 11.00 -8.00
N TRP A 233 -0.33 9.68 -7.92
CA TRP A 233 -1.04 8.86 -8.91
C TRP A 233 -2.54 9.20 -8.94
N PHE A 234 -3.17 9.34 -7.76
CA PHE A 234 -4.57 9.74 -7.64
C PHE A 234 -4.84 11.09 -8.31
N ILE A 235 -4.00 12.10 -8.04
CA ILE A 235 -4.15 13.44 -8.65
C ILE A 235 -3.91 13.40 -10.16
N ALA A 236 -2.90 12.68 -10.64
CA ALA A 236 -2.67 12.52 -12.07
C ALA A 236 -3.89 11.91 -12.79
N ASN A 237 -4.50 10.89 -12.18
CA ASN A 237 -5.69 10.22 -12.70
C ASN A 237 -6.98 11.00 -12.47
N TRP A 238 -6.99 11.96 -11.54
CA TRP A 238 -8.06 12.93 -11.41
C TRP A 238 -8.05 13.95 -12.55
N MET A 239 -6.87 14.49 -12.87
CA MET A 239 -6.69 15.48 -13.93
C MET A 239 -6.92 14.90 -15.32
N TYR A 240 -6.44 13.67 -15.54
CA TYR A 240 -6.58 12.96 -16.81
C TYR A 240 -7.25 11.60 -16.59
N PRO A 241 -8.56 11.58 -16.27
CA PRO A 241 -9.26 10.33 -15.98
C PRO A 241 -9.24 9.43 -17.22
N ARG A 242 -8.72 8.21 -17.03
CA ARG A 242 -8.71 7.21 -18.10
C ARG A 242 -9.81 6.19 -17.92
N TRP A 243 -10.69 6.14 -18.89
CA TRP A 243 -11.46 4.94 -19.22
C TRP A 243 -10.74 4.17 -20.33
N VAL A 244 -9.66 3.49 -19.96
CA VAL A 244 -9.12 2.47 -20.86
C VAL A 244 -10.08 1.30 -20.81
N ARG A 245 -10.72 0.99 -21.94
CA ARG A 245 -11.41 -0.29 -22.14
C ARG A 245 -10.35 -1.36 -21.90
N GLY A 246 -10.45 -2.08 -20.77
CA GLY A 246 -9.41 -3.00 -20.32
C GLY A 246 -8.90 -3.84 -21.48
N LYS A 247 -7.58 -3.96 -21.63
CA LYS A 247 -7.02 -4.88 -22.62
C LYS A 247 -7.61 -6.26 -22.34
N MET A 248 -8.23 -6.88 -23.34
CA MET A 248 -8.96 -8.16 -23.17
C MET A 248 -8.06 -9.31 -22.67
N ASP A 249 -6.76 -9.09 -22.60
CA ASP A 249 -5.70 -10.01 -22.15
C ASP A 249 -4.91 -9.53 -20.91
N ALA A 250 -5.28 -8.40 -20.27
CA ALA A 250 -4.56 -7.88 -19.11
C ALA A 250 -4.56 -8.91 -17.96
N SER A 251 -3.37 -9.29 -17.50
CA SER A 251 -3.21 -10.15 -16.34
C SER A 251 -3.43 -9.36 -15.06
N CYS A 252 -3.83 -10.02 -13.97
CA CYS A 252 -3.78 -9.42 -12.64
C CYS A 252 -2.33 -9.13 -12.19
N LYS A 253 -1.31 -9.53 -12.94
CA LYS A 253 0.08 -9.11 -12.71
C LYS A 253 0.39 -7.73 -13.29
N ASP A 254 -0.40 -7.30 -14.27
CA ASP A 254 -0.20 -6.02 -14.95
C ASP A 254 -0.80 -4.88 -14.11
N GLU A 255 -0.19 -3.71 -14.21
CA GLU A 255 -0.67 -2.52 -13.52
C GLU A 255 -2.02 -2.07 -14.10
N PRO A 256 -3.06 -1.90 -13.26
CA PRO A 256 -4.36 -1.47 -13.74
C PRO A 256 -4.26 -0.02 -14.24
N SER A 257 -4.93 0.21 -15.37
CA SER A 257 -5.05 1.53 -16.00
C SER A 257 -5.95 2.48 -15.22
#